data_AF-A0A8D8F8W6-F1
#
_entry.id   AF-A0A8D8F8W6-F1
#
_cell.length_a   1.000
_cell.length_b   1.000
_cell.length_c   1.000
_cell.angle_alpha   90.00
_cell.angle_beta   90.00
_cell.angle_gamma   90.00
#
_symmetry.space_group_name_H-M   'P 1'
#
loop_
_entity.id
_entity.type
_entity.pdbx_description
1 polymer ?
#
loop_
_entity_poly.entity_id
_entity_poly.type
_entity_poly.pdbx_seq_one_letter_code
_entity_poly.pdbx_strand_id
1 'polypeptide(L)'
;LNAQTSSGWTPLHNALLYKSYNVAEFLITQDIDLSLTTSCGKTVLYFAVRSEDNRCVDILIRKYLEASRSLDEETRSGETALYIAAEQGNEANVRLLLQAGANVSKIDFTKLVGMWSGYTDLHYMVRKIVRSAP
;
A
#
# COMPACT_ATOMS: atom_id res chain seq x y z
N LEU A 1 -0.79 -21.23 1.00
CA LEU A 1 -0.58 -19.80 0.66
C LEU A 1 -1.29 -18.87 1.63
N ASN A 2 -2.53 -19.19 2.03
CA ASN A 2 -3.39 -18.34 2.88
C ASN A 2 -3.33 -18.67 4.38
N ALA A 3 -2.44 -19.56 4.81
CA ALA A 3 -2.29 -19.89 6.22
C ALA A 3 -1.80 -18.66 7.01
N GLN A 4 -2.43 -18.39 8.15
CA GLN A 4 -2.05 -17.30 9.04
C GLN A 4 -1.38 -17.84 10.32
N THR A 5 -0.37 -17.14 10.81
CA THR A 5 0.12 -17.32 12.18
C THR A 5 -0.94 -16.88 13.19
N SER A 6 -0.71 -17.12 14.49
CA SER A 6 -1.55 -16.57 15.57
C SER A 6 -1.64 -15.04 15.56
N SER A 7 -0.68 -14.37 14.94
CA SER A 7 -0.64 -12.92 14.74
C SER A 7 -1.14 -12.47 13.37
N GLY A 8 -1.79 -13.35 12.59
CA GLY A 8 -2.41 -13.01 11.31
C GLY A 8 -1.44 -12.91 10.12
N TRP A 9 -0.18 -13.33 10.27
CA TRP A 9 0.81 -13.21 9.21
C TRP A 9 0.67 -14.35 8.20
N THR A 10 0.67 -13.99 6.91
CA THR A 10 0.71 -14.95 5.80
C THR A 10 2.14 -15.08 5.26
N PRO A 11 2.44 -16.13 4.47
CA PRO A 11 3.68 -16.22 3.73
C PRO A 11 3.99 -14.97 2.90
N LEU A 12 3.00 -14.36 2.25
CA LEU A 12 3.19 -13.16 1.44
C LEU A 12 3.57 -11.93 2.30
N HIS A 13 2.95 -11.75 3.47
CA HIS A 13 3.35 -10.71 4.41
C HIS A 13 4.83 -10.83 4.80
N ASN A 14 5.29 -12.05 5.08
CA ASN A 14 6.70 -12.29 5.42
C ASN A 14 7.62 -12.06 4.22
N ALA A 15 7.25 -12.52 3.02
CA ALA A 15 8.06 -12.32 1.82
C ALA A 15 8.28 -10.83 1.51
N LEU A 16 7.24 -10.00 1.65
CA LEU A 16 7.34 -8.55 1.47
C LEU A 16 8.15 -7.89 2.59
N LEU A 17 7.94 -8.29 3.85
CA LEU A 17 8.67 -7.76 5.01
C LEU A 17 10.18 -8.01 4.91
N TYR A 18 10.57 -9.23 4.53
CA TYR A 18 11.97 -9.64 4.43
C TYR A 18 12.58 -9.33 3.05
N LYS A 19 11.90 -8.53 2.22
CA LYS A 19 12.37 -8.10 0.88
C LYS A 19 12.68 -9.26 -0.07
N SER A 20 12.04 -10.40 0.11
CA SER A 20 12.17 -11.58 -0.74
C SER A 20 11.27 -11.43 -1.98
N TYR A 21 11.55 -10.44 -2.82
CA TYR A 21 10.65 -10.01 -3.91
C TYR A 21 10.35 -11.10 -4.93
N ASN A 22 11.32 -11.96 -5.27
CA ASN A 22 11.08 -13.09 -6.17
C ASN A 22 10.06 -14.09 -5.58
N VAL A 23 10.11 -14.31 -4.26
CA VAL A 23 9.14 -15.16 -3.56
C VAL A 23 7.80 -14.43 -3.48
N ALA A 24 7.79 -13.14 -3.18
CA ALA A 24 6.58 -12.35 -3.13
C ALA A 24 5.86 -12.35 -4.50
N GLU A 25 6.57 -12.10 -5.60
CA GLU A 25 6.05 -12.16 -6.96
C GLU A 25 5.47 -13.53 -7.27
N PHE A 26 6.22 -14.61 -7.00
CA PHE A 26 5.72 -15.98 -7.16
C PHE A 26 4.42 -16.19 -6.39
N LEU A 27 4.36 -15.78 -5.11
CA LEU A 27 3.16 -15.93 -4.28
C LEU A 27 1.98 -15.11 -4.83
N ILE A 28 2.21 -13.89 -5.32
CA ILE A 28 1.15 -13.02 -5.88
C ILE A 28 0.56 -13.59 -7.17
N THR A 29 1.33 -14.35 -7.95
CA THR A 29 0.80 -15.03 -9.16
C THR A 29 -0.17 -16.17 -8.84
N GLN A 30 -0.21 -16.63 -7.58
CA GLN A 30 -1.12 -17.69 -7.14
C GLN A 30 -2.46 -17.12 -6.66
N ASP A 31 -3.41 -18.00 -6.36
CA ASP A 31 -4.72 -17.63 -5.81
C ASP A 31 -4.61 -17.30 -4.30
N ILE A 32 -4.13 -16.09 -4.02
CA ILE A 32 -3.97 -15.56 -2.67
C ILE A 32 -5.25 -14.88 -2.18
N ASP A 33 -5.57 -15.09 -0.90
CA ASP A 33 -6.64 -14.38 -0.24
C ASP A 33 -6.16 -12.99 0.21
N LEU A 34 -6.55 -11.97 -0.55
CA LEU A 34 -6.24 -10.57 -0.27
C LEU A 34 -6.95 -10.05 0.99
N SER A 35 -7.91 -10.80 1.56
CA SER A 35 -8.68 -10.41 2.76
C SER A 35 -7.94 -10.56 4.07
N LEU A 36 -6.84 -11.29 4.02
CA LEU A 36 -6.06 -11.59 5.19
C LEU A 36 -5.24 -10.37 5.61
N THR A 37 -5.43 -9.97 6.86
CA THR A 37 -4.66 -8.91 7.50
C THR A 37 -3.93 -9.43 8.72
N THR A 38 -2.80 -8.81 9.05
CA THR A 38 -2.11 -9.08 10.33
C THR A 38 -2.96 -8.64 11.53
N SER A 39 -2.53 -9.00 12.74
CA SER A 39 -3.18 -8.60 13.99
C SER A 39 -3.18 -7.10 14.26
N CYS A 40 -2.52 -6.26 13.45
CA CYS A 40 -2.65 -4.80 13.48
C CYS A 40 -3.47 -4.23 12.32
N GLY A 41 -4.16 -5.09 11.57
CA GLY A 41 -5.00 -4.72 10.43
C GLY A 41 -4.20 -4.32 9.19
N LYS A 42 -2.93 -4.72 9.08
CA LYS A 42 -2.11 -4.41 7.90
C LYS A 42 -2.37 -5.45 6.82
N THR A 43 -2.74 -4.98 5.63
CA THR A 43 -2.99 -5.80 4.43
C THR A 43 -1.69 -6.16 3.73
N VAL A 44 -1.71 -7.08 2.77
CA VAL A 44 -0.54 -7.34 1.91
C VAL A 44 -0.15 -6.10 1.09
N LEU A 45 -1.12 -5.27 0.68
CA LEU A 45 -0.87 -4.01 -0.03
C LEU A 45 -0.10 -3.00 0.83
N TYR A 46 -0.38 -2.93 2.14
CA TYR A 46 0.40 -2.14 3.09
C TYR A 46 1.89 -2.49 3.01
N PHE A 47 2.23 -3.78 3.06
CA PHE A 47 3.63 -4.21 3.05
C PHE A 47 4.28 -4.02 1.68
N ALA A 48 3.54 -4.24 0.59
CA ALA A 48 4.05 -4.01 -0.76
C ALA A 48 4.39 -2.54 -0.97
N VAL A 49 3.50 -1.62 -0.60
CA VAL A 49 3.73 -0.17 -0.74
C VAL A 49 4.92 0.29 0.09
N ARG A 50 5.11 -0.29 1.28
CA ARG A 50 6.28 -0.01 2.12
C ARG A 50 7.59 -0.59 1.61
N SER A 51 7.52 -1.49 0.64
CA SER A 51 8.69 -2.11 0.04
C SER A 51 9.36 -1.19 -0.98
N GLU A 52 10.59 -1.50 -1.31
CA GLU A 52 11.36 -0.76 -2.34
C GLU A 52 11.07 -1.28 -3.76
N ASP A 53 10.27 -2.35 -3.91
CA ASP A 53 9.97 -2.97 -5.20
C ASP A 53 8.58 -2.59 -5.71
N ASN A 54 8.53 -1.56 -6.55
CA ASN A 54 7.30 -1.09 -7.18
C ASN A 54 6.64 -2.14 -8.10
N ARG A 55 7.35 -3.19 -8.52
CA ARG A 55 6.75 -4.28 -9.34
C ARG A 55 5.77 -5.10 -8.51
N CYS A 56 6.13 -5.44 -7.28
CA CYS A 56 5.22 -6.13 -6.37
C CYS A 56 3.96 -5.28 -6.10
N VAL A 57 4.12 -3.95 -6.02
CA VAL A 57 3.00 -3.01 -5.87
C VAL A 57 2.10 -3.03 -7.09
N ASP A 58 2.65 -2.90 -8.31
CA ASP A 58 1.86 -2.91 -9.55
C ASP A 58 1.07 -4.22 -9.72
N ILE A 59 1.72 -5.36 -9.56
CA ILE A 59 1.07 -6.68 -9.70
C ILE A 59 -0.04 -6.83 -8.66
N LEU A 60 0.22 -6.43 -7.42
CA LEU A 60 -0.76 -6.56 -6.34
C LEU A 60 -1.95 -5.62 -6.55
N ILE A 61 -1.73 -4.37 -6.99
CA ILE A 61 -2.81 -3.45 -7.36
C ILE A 61 -3.71 -4.08 -8.43
N ARG A 62 -3.13 -4.65 -9.49
CA ARG A 62 -3.91 -5.36 -10.53
C ARG A 62 -4.75 -6.49 -9.95
N LYS A 63 -4.19 -7.29 -9.04
CA LYS A 63 -4.93 -8.36 -8.34
C LYS A 63 -6.09 -7.83 -7.51
N TYR A 64 -5.92 -6.71 -6.81
CA TYR A 64 -7.00 -6.06 -6.07
C TYR A 64 -8.13 -5.61 -7.02
N LEU A 65 -7.77 -4.98 -8.14
CA LEU A 65 -8.75 -4.53 -9.14
C LEU A 65 -9.48 -5.70 -9.82
N GLU A 66 -8.77 -6.77 -10.20
CA GLU A 66 -9.34 -8.01 -10.74
C GLU A 66 -10.36 -8.62 -9.76
N ALA A 67 -10.05 -8.59 -8.47
CA ALA A 67 -10.95 -9.06 -7.40
C ALA A 67 -12.05 -8.04 -7.02
N SER A 68 -12.20 -6.94 -7.76
CA SER A 68 -13.15 -5.84 -7.46
C SER A 68 -13.04 -5.31 -6.03
N ARG A 69 -11.81 -5.26 -5.51
CA ARG A 69 -11.50 -4.90 -4.13
C ARG A 69 -10.97 -3.48 -4.04
N SER A 70 -11.33 -2.79 -2.96
CA SER A 70 -10.86 -1.42 -2.71
C SER A 70 -9.38 -1.38 -2.36
N LEU A 71 -8.68 -0.36 -2.87
CA LEU A 71 -7.31 0.01 -2.47
C LEU A 71 -7.28 0.91 -1.22
N ASP A 72 -8.45 1.38 -0.78
CA ASP A 72 -8.63 2.34 0.31
C ASP A 72 -8.83 1.67 1.67
N GLU A 73 -8.47 0.39 1.80
CA GLU A 73 -8.53 -0.31 3.07
C GLU A 73 -7.60 0.36 4.09
N GLU A 74 -8.17 0.66 5.25
CA GLU A 74 -7.48 1.36 6.33
C GLU A 74 -6.90 0.35 7.32
N THR A 75 -5.66 0.58 7.75
CA THR A 75 -5.10 -0.11 8.92
C THR A 75 -5.86 0.28 10.19
N ARG A 76 -5.56 -0.37 11.33
CA ARG A 76 -6.14 0.05 12.63
C ARG A 76 -5.75 1.47 13.05
N SER A 77 -4.67 2.03 12.49
CA SER A 77 -4.27 3.43 12.66
C SER A 77 -4.99 4.39 11.70
N GLY A 78 -5.87 3.88 10.83
CA GLY A 78 -6.59 4.66 9.83
C GLY A 78 -5.70 5.08 8.65
N GLU A 79 -4.71 4.26 8.29
CA GLU A 79 -3.76 4.56 7.21
C GLU A 79 -4.13 3.74 5.96
N THR A 80 -4.28 4.39 4.82
CA THR A 80 -4.47 3.72 3.52
C THR A 80 -3.14 3.43 2.82
N ALA A 81 -3.16 2.57 1.81
CA ALA A 81 -2.01 2.35 0.93
C ALA A 81 -1.45 3.68 0.37
N LEU A 82 -2.33 4.59 -0.03
CA LEU A 82 -1.95 5.89 -0.58
C LEU A 82 -1.33 6.82 0.48
N TYR A 83 -1.85 6.81 1.72
CA TYR A 83 -1.23 7.53 2.85
C TYR A 83 0.21 7.07 3.05
N ILE A 84 0.46 5.76 3.01
CA ILE A 84 1.79 5.19 3.28
C ILE A 84 2.77 5.50 2.15
N ALA A 85 2.34 5.40 0.89
CA ALA A 85 3.16 5.80 -0.24
C ALA A 85 3.58 7.28 -0.14
N ALA A 86 2.64 8.13 0.29
CA ALA A 86 2.92 9.53 0.57
C ALA A 86 3.88 9.68 1.76
N GLU A 87 3.61 9.08 2.91
CA GLU A 87 4.50 9.13 4.10
C GLU A 87 5.96 8.83 3.74
N GLN A 88 6.20 7.85 2.86
CA GLN A 88 7.53 7.46 2.41
C GLN A 88 8.14 8.37 1.34
N GLY A 89 7.37 9.30 0.77
CA GLY A 89 7.79 10.12 -0.37
C GLY A 89 7.99 9.30 -1.65
N ASN A 90 7.40 8.11 -1.76
CA ASN A 90 7.55 7.24 -2.92
C ASN A 90 6.58 7.68 -4.03
N GLU A 91 7.05 8.62 -4.86
CA GLU A 91 6.27 9.21 -5.95
C GLU A 91 5.73 8.15 -6.93
N ALA A 92 6.50 7.09 -7.19
CA ALA A 92 6.09 6.03 -8.10
C ALA A 92 4.88 5.26 -7.55
N ASN A 93 4.91 4.87 -6.28
CA ASN A 93 3.77 4.19 -5.64
C ASN A 93 2.56 5.10 -5.52
N VAL A 94 2.75 6.39 -5.23
CA VAL A 94 1.66 7.39 -5.24
C VAL A 94 0.99 7.44 -6.62
N ARG A 95 1.78 7.54 -7.70
CA ARG A 95 1.24 7.57 -9.07
C ARG A 95 0.52 6.28 -9.43
N LEU A 96 1.09 5.11 -9.12
CA LEU A 96 0.45 3.81 -9.38
C LEU A 96 -0.91 3.69 -8.69
N LEU A 97 -0.98 4.03 -7.39
CA LEU A 97 -2.23 3.96 -6.63
C LEU A 97 -3.28 4.95 -7.14
N LEU A 98 -2.89 6.18 -7.51
CA LEU A 98 -3.81 7.17 -8.07
C LEU A 98 -4.33 6.78 -9.45
N GLN A 99 -3.46 6.26 -10.32
CA GLN A 99 -3.86 5.72 -11.63
C GLN A 99 -4.82 4.54 -11.50
N ALA A 100 -4.68 3.76 -10.43
CA ALA A 100 -5.56 2.66 -10.09
C ALA A 100 -6.86 3.09 -9.37
N GLY A 101 -7.09 4.39 -9.17
CA GLY A 101 -8.32 4.92 -8.59
C GLY A 101 -8.38 4.98 -7.07
N ALA A 102 -7.23 4.91 -6.38
CA ALA A 102 -7.19 5.11 -4.93
C ALA A 102 -7.71 6.49 -4.52
N ASN A 103 -8.51 6.55 -3.47
CA ASN A 103 -9.23 7.74 -3.07
C ASN A 103 -8.34 8.69 -2.25
N VAL A 104 -8.00 9.83 -2.85
CA VAL A 104 -7.22 10.90 -2.22
C VAL A 104 -7.90 11.48 -0.98
N SER A 105 -9.24 11.52 -0.95
CA SER A 105 -9.98 12.12 0.18
C SER A 105 -9.87 11.29 1.47
N LYS A 106 -9.42 10.03 1.36
CA LYS A 106 -9.15 9.15 2.50
C LYS A 106 -7.78 9.37 3.14
N ILE A 107 -6.92 10.20 2.56
CA ILE A 107 -5.65 10.56 3.17
C ILE A 107 -5.91 11.60 4.26
N ASP A 108 -5.68 11.22 5.51
CA ASP A 108 -5.59 12.19 6.60
C ASP A 108 -4.23 12.90 6.55
N PHE A 109 -4.18 14.02 5.84
CA PHE A 109 -2.97 14.81 5.74
C PHE A 109 -2.55 15.45 7.07
N THR A 110 -3.43 15.55 8.08
CA THR A 110 -3.04 16.12 9.38
C THR A 110 -2.07 15.20 10.12
N LYS A 111 -2.24 13.88 9.98
CA LYS A 111 -1.28 12.88 10.48
C LYS A 111 0.08 12.98 9.78
N LEU A 112 0.10 13.29 8.48
CA LEU A 112 1.37 13.53 7.74
C LEU A 112 2.08 14.79 8.22
N VAL A 113 1.34 15.87 8.47
CA VAL A 113 1.90 17.17 8.89
C VAL A 113 2.42 17.13 10.33
N GLY A 114 1.80 16.35 11.21
CA GLY A 114 2.19 16.24 12.63
C GLY A 114 3.55 15.58 12.88
N MET A 115 4.09 14.83 11.92
CA MET A 115 5.37 14.14 12.11
C MET A 115 6.59 15.00 11.73
N TRP A 116 6.49 15.94 10.79
CA TRP A 116 7.64 16.73 10.32
C TRP A 116 7.20 18.14 9.92
N SER A 117 7.51 19.15 10.74
CA SER A 117 7.19 20.58 10.51
C SER A 117 7.91 21.23 9.32
N GLY A 118 8.68 20.47 8.53
CA GLY A 118 9.47 20.95 7.39
C GLY A 118 9.08 20.41 6.01
N TYR A 119 8.16 19.44 5.91
CA TYR A 119 7.85 18.77 4.63
C TYR A 119 6.59 19.31 3.96
N THR A 120 6.56 20.64 3.74
CA THR A 120 5.63 21.28 2.81
C THR A 120 5.64 20.57 1.45
N ASP A 121 6.78 20.00 1.08
CA ASP A 121 7.02 19.26 -0.16
C ASP A 121 6.20 17.99 -0.32
N LEU A 122 5.87 17.24 0.75
CA LEU A 122 5.11 15.99 0.58
C LEU A 122 3.62 16.28 0.37
N HIS A 123 3.07 17.19 1.19
CA HIS A 123 1.70 17.68 1.01
C HIS A 123 1.56 18.39 -0.34
N TYR A 124 2.58 19.14 -0.75
CA TYR A 124 2.67 19.74 -2.08
C TYR A 124 2.80 18.69 -3.18
N MET A 125 3.60 17.62 -3.01
CA MET A 125 3.78 16.54 -3.96
C MET A 125 2.45 15.83 -4.21
N VAL A 126 1.78 15.34 -3.16
CA VAL A 126 0.49 14.65 -3.33
C VAL A 126 -0.55 15.60 -3.94
N ARG A 127 -0.66 16.85 -3.48
CA ARG A 127 -1.57 17.83 -4.11
C ARG A 127 -1.19 18.14 -5.56
N LYS A 128 0.09 18.21 -5.89
CA LYS A 128 0.58 18.47 -7.26
C LYS A 128 0.27 17.28 -8.15
N ILE A 129 0.54 16.05 -7.70
CA ILE A 129 0.25 14.83 -8.46
C ILE A 129 -1.25 14.71 -8.70
N VAL A 130 -2.07 14.89 -7.67
CA VAL A 130 -3.54 14.83 -7.77
C VAL A 130 -4.09 15.92 -8.69
N ARG A 131 -3.55 17.15 -8.65
CA ARG A 131 -3.93 18.22 -9.58
C ARG A 131 -3.42 18.02 -11.01
N SER A 132 -2.40 17.19 -11.20
CA SER A 132 -1.82 16.86 -12.51
C SER A 132 -2.35 15.55 -13.10
N ALA A 133 -3.17 14.81 -12.35
CA ALA A 133 -3.85 13.63 -12.86
C ALA A 133 -4.95 14.07 -13.83
N PRO A 134 -5.06 13.46 -15.02
CA PRO A 134 -6.01 13.83 -16.07
C PRO A 134 -7.47 13.58 -15.69
#